data_AF-A0A7K1JUU7-F1
#
_entry.id   AF-A0A7K1JUU7-F1
#
_cell.length_a   1.000
_cell.length_b   1.000
_cell.length_c   1.000
_cell.angle_alpha   90.00
_cell.angle_beta   90.00
_cell.angle_gamma   90.00
#
_symmetry.space_group_name_H-M   'P 1'
#
loop_
_entity.id
_entity.type
_entity.pdbx_description
1 polymer ?
#
loop_
_entity_poly.entity_id
_entity_poly.type
_entity_poly.pdbx_seq_one_letter_code
_entity_poly.pdbx_strand_id
1 'polypeptide(L)'
;MIRPPFGVRLVLGVAATVLEETRKLPQTVLTYPMTAASQAVQNFMRFQQTVTELAIKGDETWENIFPPTDEQPEWATFDEDDDELDVSFVGELDETQATAVYEDAAERMTQGRFALYSSEPSAPSAAEAPSAAEEPEPVAKKAAPRKAPAKKAAAKKAPAAVEAEDPNAPDVIVELGYHDLTLAQLRARLQSLSIGELETLLAYEDAHKSRAPYQTLLANRITRAAARG
;
A
#
# COMPACT_ATOMS: atom_id res chain seq x y z
N MET A 1 -44.96 5.55 -5.03
CA MET A 1 -44.03 4.49 -5.47
C MET A 1 -42.87 5.14 -6.21
N ILE A 2 -41.72 5.31 -5.57
CA ILE A 2 -40.56 5.98 -6.18
C ILE A 2 -39.82 4.96 -7.05
N ARG A 3 -39.75 5.22 -8.35
CA ARG A 3 -39.10 4.37 -9.34
C ARG A 3 -37.75 4.98 -9.69
N PRO A 4 -36.61 4.32 -9.41
CA PRO A 4 -35.29 4.88 -9.74
C PRO A 4 -35.14 5.09 -11.26
N PRO A 5 -34.33 6.08 -11.67
CA PRO A 5 -34.15 6.44 -13.08
C PRO A 5 -33.50 5.29 -13.87
N PHE A 6 -33.76 5.25 -15.18
CA PHE A 6 -33.38 4.15 -16.08
C PHE A 6 -31.88 3.81 -16.02
N GLY A 7 -31.00 4.82 -15.99
CA GLY A 7 -29.56 4.60 -15.89
C GLY A 7 -29.14 3.89 -14.60
N VAL A 8 -29.78 4.21 -13.47
CA VAL A 8 -29.51 3.52 -12.20
C VAL A 8 -29.97 2.07 -12.24
N ARG A 9 -31.11 1.78 -12.88
CA ARG A 9 -31.60 0.41 -13.07
C ARG A 9 -30.75 -0.41 -14.03
N LEU A 10 -30.23 0.22 -15.07
CA LEU A 10 -29.33 -0.44 -16.01
C LEU A 10 -28.01 -0.78 -15.31
N VAL A 11 -27.43 0.14 -14.55
CA VAL A 11 -26.23 -0.14 -13.73
C VAL A 11 -26.51 -1.21 -12.68
N LEU A 12 -27.65 -1.14 -11.98
CA LEU A 12 -28.04 -2.17 -11.01
C LEU A 12 -28.27 -3.54 -11.69
N GLY A 13 -28.89 -3.55 -12.87
CA GLY A 13 -29.14 -4.76 -13.65
C GLY A 13 -27.84 -5.40 -14.12
N VAL A 14 -26.92 -4.59 -14.67
CA VAL A 14 -25.59 -5.04 -15.07
C VAL A 14 -24.80 -5.55 -13.86
N ALA A 15 -24.80 -4.82 -12.74
CA ALA A 15 -24.14 -5.26 -11.51
C ALA A 15 -24.74 -6.57 -10.97
N ALA A 16 -26.07 -6.70 -10.98
CA ALA A 16 -26.75 -7.93 -10.59
C ALA A 16 -26.41 -9.10 -11.52
N THR A 17 -26.32 -8.87 -12.84
CA THR A 17 -25.91 -9.90 -13.80
C THR A 17 -24.46 -10.33 -13.61
N VAL A 18 -23.56 -9.39 -13.33
CA VAL A 18 -22.15 -9.71 -13.05
C VAL A 18 -22.04 -10.52 -11.75
N LEU A 19 -22.79 -10.15 -10.71
CA LEU A 19 -22.78 -10.88 -9.45
C LEU A 19 -23.31 -12.32 -9.61
N GLU A 20 -24.43 -12.49 -10.30
CA GLU A 20 -25.01 -13.80 -10.59
C GLU A 20 -24.07 -14.66 -11.45
N GLU A 21 -23.39 -14.06 -12.43
CA GLU A 21 -22.43 -14.78 -13.27
C GLU A 21 -21.16 -15.14 -12.50
N THR A 22 -20.67 -14.27 -11.61
CA THR A 22 -19.49 -14.56 -10.76
C THR A 22 -19.74 -15.72 -9.80
N ARG A 23 -20.97 -15.92 -9.33
CA ARG A 23 -21.33 -17.06 -8.47
C ARG A 23 -21.40 -18.38 -9.24
N LYS A 24 -21.62 -18.34 -10.56
CA LYS A 24 -21.62 -19.51 -11.45
C LYS A 24 -20.23 -19.87 -11.97
N LEU A 25 -19.29 -18.94 -11.97
CA LEU A 25 -17.89 -19.16 -12.34
C LEU A 25 -17.21 -20.40 -11.74
N PRO A 26 -17.30 -20.72 -10.43
CA PRO A 26 -16.59 -21.88 -9.87
C PRO A 26 -17.03 -23.20 -10.51
N GLN A 27 -18.30 -23.31 -10.89
CA GLN A 27 -18.86 -24.52 -11.51
C GLN A 27 -18.61 -24.56 -13.02
N THR A 28 -18.47 -23.39 -13.65
CA THR A 28 -18.26 -23.24 -15.11
C THR A 28 -16.79 -23.38 -15.52
N VAL A 29 -15.83 -23.04 -14.65
CA VAL A 29 -14.38 -23.18 -14.90
C VAL A 29 -13.96 -24.63 -15.20
N LEU A 30 -14.68 -25.63 -14.66
CA LEU A 30 -14.41 -27.05 -14.91
C LEU A 30 -14.78 -27.51 -16.32
N THR A 31 -15.75 -26.86 -16.95
CA THR A 31 -16.23 -27.21 -18.30
C THR A 31 -15.56 -26.39 -19.40
N TYR A 32 -14.75 -25.38 -19.03
CA TYR A 32 -14.16 -24.49 -20.01
C TYR A 32 -12.94 -25.12 -20.69
N PRO A 33 -12.80 -24.99 -22.03
CA PRO A 33 -11.60 -25.40 -22.72
C PRO A 33 -10.39 -24.65 -22.18
N MET A 34 -9.27 -25.36 -22.06
CA MET A 34 -7.97 -24.87 -21.56
C MET A 34 -7.49 -23.57 -22.26
N THR A 35 -8.00 -23.28 -23.46
CA THR A 35 -7.73 -22.06 -24.23
C THR A 35 -8.36 -20.80 -23.64
N ALA A 36 -9.51 -20.88 -22.97
CA ALA A 36 -10.17 -19.71 -22.40
C ALA A 36 -9.39 -19.13 -21.22
N ALA A 37 -8.76 -19.99 -20.42
CA ALA A 37 -7.86 -19.56 -19.36
C ALA A 37 -6.66 -18.79 -19.92
N SER A 38 -6.08 -19.25 -21.04
CA SER A 38 -4.96 -18.58 -21.71
C SER A 38 -5.38 -17.24 -22.32
N GLN A 39 -6.55 -17.17 -22.95
CA GLN A 39 -7.09 -15.92 -23.51
C GLN A 39 -7.29 -14.85 -22.42
N ALA A 40 -7.73 -15.23 -21.22
CA ALA A 40 -7.87 -14.29 -20.11
C ALA A 40 -6.51 -13.67 -19.71
N VAL A 41 -5.46 -14.50 -19.61
CA VAL A 41 -4.10 -14.02 -19.30
C VAL A 41 -3.56 -13.12 -20.43
N GLN A 42 -3.78 -13.50 -21.68
CA GLN A 42 -3.36 -12.70 -22.84
C GLN A 42 -4.08 -11.34 -22.90
N ASN A 43 -5.38 -11.31 -22.59
CA ASN A 43 -6.16 -10.08 -22.52
C ASN A 43 -5.71 -9.16 -21.38
N PHE A 44 -5.29 -9.74 -20.25
CA PHE A 44 -4.78 -8.98 -19.11
C PHE A 44 -3.46 -8.25 -19.42
N MET A 45 -2.53 -8.93 -20.10
CA MET A 45 -1.26 -8.31 -20.51
C MET A 45 -1.48 -7.12 -21.46
N ARG A 46 -2.40 -7.27 -22.42
CA ARG A 46 -2.80 -6.18 -23.31
C ARG A 46 -3.48 -5.05 -22.56
N PHE A 47 -4.30 -5.36 -21.56
CA PHE A 47 -4.94 -4.36 -20.72
C PHE A 47 -3.91 -3.49 -19.99
N GLN A 48 -2.88 -4.11 -19.39
CA GLN A 48 -1.81 -3.36 -18.74
C GLN A 48 -1.10 -2.41 -19.71
N GLN A 49 -0.81 -2.86 -20.94
CA GLN A 49 -0.20 -2.03 -21.98
C GLN A 49 -1.12 -0.87 -22.40
N THR A 50 -2.41 -1.12 -22.59
CA THR A 50 -3.37 -0.06 -22.94
C THR A 50 -3.55 0.96 -21.82
N VAL A 51 -3.48 0.53 -20.55
CA VAL A 51 -3.57 1.43 -19.40
C VAL A 51 -2.32 2.30 -19.30
N THR A 52 -1.14 1.73 -19.52
CA THR A 52 0.11 2.52 -19.52
C THR A 52 0.16 3.49 -20.69
N GLU A 53 -0.23 3.05 -21.89
CA GLU A 53 -0.28 3.91 -23.08
C GLU A 53 -1.30 5.04 -22.88
N LEU A 54 -2.46 4.75 -22.28
CA LEU A 54 -3.46 5.77 -21.96
C LEU A 54 -3.00 6.71 -20.85
N ALA A 55 -2.21 6.24 -19.88
CA ALA A 55 -1.64 7.09 -18.83
C ALA A 55 -0.61 8.05 -19.39
N ILE A 56 0.31 7.57 -20.25
CA ILE A 56 1.32 8.41 -20.93
C ILE A 56 0.63 9.42 -21.83
N LYS A 57 -0.31 8.97 -22.68
CA LYS A 57 -1.07 9.87 -23.54
C LYS A 57 -1.93 10.85 -22.75
N GLY A 58 -2.43 10.42 -21.60
CA GLY A 58 -3.10 11.29 -20.63
C GLY A 58 -2.17 12.41 -20.21
N ASP A 59 -0.99 12.06 -19.69
CA ASP A 59 0.05 13.01 -19.26
C ASP A 59 0.42 14.01 -20.38
N GLU A 60 0.70 13.51 -21.58
CA GLU A 60 1.00 14.35 -22.76
C GLU A 60 -0.17 15.30 -23.13
N THR A 61 -1.42 14.81 -23.05
CA THR A 61 -2.58 15.67 -23.31
C THR A 61 -2.80 16.70 -22.20
N TRP A 62 -2.43 16.38 -20.95
CA TRP A 62 -2.51 17.30 -19.82
C TRP A 62 -1.48 18.41 -19.93
N GLU A 63 -0.23 18.10 -20.27
CA GLU A 63 0.84 19.09 -20.48
C GLU A 63 0.54 20.04 -21.65
N ASN A 64 -0.11 19.56 -22.70
CA ASN A 64 -0.50 20.40 -23.84
C ASN A 64 -1.70 21.32 -23.53
N ILE A 65 -2.58 20.92 -22.61
CA ILE A 65 -3.74 21.72 -22.19
C ILE A 65 -3.38 22.68 -21.05
N PHE A 66 -2.41 22.31 -20.20
CA PHE A 66 -1.90 23.11 -19.09
C PHE A 66 -0.37 23.24 -19.22
N PRO A 67 0.13 24.32 -19.85
CA PRO A 67 1.56 24.53 -19.98
C PRO A 67 2.23 24.52 -18.60
N PRO A 68 3.39 23.85 -18.45
CA PRO A 68 4.09 23.78 -17.18
C PRO A 68 4.39 25.21 -16.72
N THR A 69 3.85 25.56 -15.56
CA THR A 69 4.21 26.82 -14.90
C THR A 69 5.51 26.52 -14.17
N ASP A 70 6.63 27.10 -14.62
CA ASP A 70 7.96 27.04 -13.97
C ASP A 70 8.00 27.76 -12.61
N GLU A 71 6.90 27.72 -11.85
CA GLU A 71 6.89 28.12 -10.46
C GLU A 71 7.30 26.89 -9.68
N GLN A 72 8.62 26.73 -9.49
CA GLN A 72 9.18 25.81 -8.51
C GLN A 72 8.45 26.06 -7.19
N PRO A 73 7.54 25.18 -6.79
CA PRO A 73 6.66 25.48 -5.69
C PRO A 73 7.48 25.47 -4.39
N GLU A 74 7.11 26.28 -3.42
CA GLU A 74 7.84 26.57 -2.16
C GLU A 74 8.28 25.34 -1.31
N TRP A 75 7.90 24.13 -1.71
CA TRP A 75 8.31 22.85 -1.12
C TRP A 75 9.48 22.18 -1.85
N ALA A 76 9.89 22.71 -3.00
CA ALA A 76 11.07 22.32 -3.77
C ALA A 76 12.21 23.35 -3.65
N THR A 77 12.01 24.44 -2.90
CA THR A 77 13.07 25.33 -2.44
C THR A 77 13.58 24.82 -1.10
N PHE A 78 14.80 24.32 -1.09
CA PHE A 78 15.52 24.07 0.15
C PHE A 78 16.01 25.44 0.66
N ASP A 79 15.78 25.76 1.93
CA ASP A 79 16.36 26.92 2.64
C ASP A 79 17.87 26.73 2.80
N GLU A 80 18.61 26.65 1.69
CA GLU A 80 20.05 26.37 1.66
C GLU A 80 20.91 27.61 1.97
N ASP A 81 20.32 28.70 2.48
CA ASP A 81 21.00 29.98 2.70
C ASP A 81 21.01 30.50 4.16
N ASP A 82 20.53 29.76 5.18
CA ASP A 82 20.55 30.25 6.58
C ASP A 82 21.66 29.64 7.48
N ASP A 83 22.51 28.77 6.94
CA ASP A 83 23.75 28.33 7.58
C ASP A 83 24.96 28.75 6.74
N GLU A 84 25.10 30.05 6.48
CA GLU A 84 26.42 30.65 6.24
C GLU A 84 27.21 30.46 7.54
N LEU A 85 27.77 29.25 7.70
CA LEU A 85 28.64 28.87 8.80
C LEU A 85 29.59 30.02 9.07
N ASP A 86 29.53 30.58 10.27
CA ASP A 86 30.44 31.61 10.75
C ASP A 86 31.88 31.07 10.74
N VAL A 87 32.51 31.14 9.57
CA VAL A 87 33.90 30.78 9.31
C VAL A 87 34.88 31.75 10.00
N SER A 88 34.40 32.69 10.81
CA SER A 88 35.27 33.56 11.61
C SER A 88 35.82 32.90 12.89
N PHE A 89 35.31 31.74 13.31
CA PHE A 89 35.78 31.06 14.53
C PHE A 89 36.88 30.00 14.32
N VAL A 90 37.21 29.62 13.08
CA VAL A 90 38.28 28.65 12.81
C VAL A 90 39.52 29.38 12.31
N GLY A 91 40.35 29.82 13.25
CA GLY A 91 41.65 30.37 12.94
C GLY A 91 42.49 29.40 12.10
N GLU A 92 42.96 29.88 10.96
CA GLU A 92 44.13 29.41 10.22
C GLU A 92 44.27 27.87 10.11
N LEU A 93 43.32 27.20 9.44
CA LEU A 93 43.57 25.85 8.94
C LEU A 93 43.74 25.90 7.42
N ASP A 94 44.90 25.45 6.98
CA ASP A 94 45.32 25.24 5.60
C ASP A 94 44.21 24.62 4.75
N GLU A 95 43.89 25.23 3.60
CA GLU A 95 42.76 24.89 2.72
C GLU A 95 42.75 23.40 2.30
N THR A 96 43.90 22.74 2.34
CA THR A 96 44.05 21.31 2.03
C THR A 96 43.46 20.39 3.10
N GLN A 97 43.37 20.85 4.35
CA GLN A 97 42.78 20.09 5.46
C GLN A 97 41.26 20.28 5.53
N ALA A 98 40.74 21.43 5.11
CA ALA A 98 39.31 21.68 5.05
C ALA A 98 38.63 20.74 4.06
N THR A 99 39.17 20.63 2.83
CA THR A 99 38.62 19.73 1.79
C THR A 99 38.69 18.26 2.19
N ALA A 100 39.76 17.83 2.86
CA ALA A 100 39.91 16.47 3.36
C ALA A 100 38.88 16.11 4.44
N VAL A 101 38.49 17.06 5.30
CA VAL A 101 37.44 16.84 6.31
C VAL A 101 36.06 16.73 5.67
N TYR A 102 35.79 17.47 4.59
CA TYR A 102 34.52 17.37 3.85
C TYR A 102 34.40 16.06 3.06
N GLU A 103 35.48 15.60 2.42
CA GLU A 103 35.47 14.30 1.72
C GLU A 103 35.29 13.13 2.71
N ASP A 104 36.01 13.13 3.83
CA ASP A 104 35.94 12.08 4.86
C ASP A 104 34.61 12.11 5.65
N ALA A 105 33.93 13.26 5.74
CA ALA A 105 32.58 13.38 6.28
C ALA A 105 31.52 12.85 5.29
N ALA A 106 31.66 13.19 4.00
CA ALA A 106 30.77 12.71 2.94
C ALA A 106 30.84 11.19 2.76
N GLU A 107 32.04 10.60 2.89
CA GLU A 107 32.23 9.15 2.87
C GLU A 107 31.56 8.45 4.05
N ARG A 108 31.54 9.04 5.26
CA ARG A 108 30.86 8.45 6.43
C ARG A 108 29.34 8.61 6.40
N MET A 109 28.83 9.66 5.76
CA MET A 109 27.39 9.90 5.59
C MET A 109 26.73 8.92 4.60
N THR A 110 27.48 8.44 3.60
CA THR A 110 27.01 7.44 2.64
C THR A 110 27.16 6.00 3.14
N GLN A 111 28.01 5.77 4.15
CA GLN A 111 28.20 4.50 4.86
C GLN A 111 27.12 4.19 5.91
N GLY A 112 25.88 4.67 5.70
CA GLY A 112 24.75 4.29 6.53
C GLY A 112 24.44 2.79 6.46
N ARG A 113 23.48 2.32 7.29
CA ARG A 113 23.13 0.90 7.49
C ARG A 113 22.86 0.06 6.22
N PHE A 114 22.67 0.71 5.08
CA PHE A 114 22.51 0.08 3.78
C PHE A 114 23.84 -0.41 3.15
N ALA A 115 24.99 0.19 3.50
CA ALA A 115 26.31 -0.27 3.05
C ALA A 115 26.68 -1.67 3.58
N LEU A 116 26.16 -2.05 4.76
CA LEU A 116 26.36 -3.38 5.35
C LEU A 116 25.77 -4.54 4.52
N TYR A 117 24.84 -4.25 3.61
CA TYR A 117 24.19 -5.25 2.76
C TYR A 117 24.65 -5.21 1.29
N SER A 118 25.50 -4.24 0.91
CA SER A 118 26.02 -4.07 -0.46
C SER A 118 27.49 -4.47 -0.63
N SER A 119 28.14 -5.02 0.40
CA SER A 119 29.44 -5.65 0.20
C SER A 119 29.25 -7.02 -0.46
N GLU A 120 29.67 -7.12 -1.73
CA GLU A 120 29.85 -8.38 -2.45
C GLU A 120 30.73 -9.31 -1.58
N PRO A 121 30.39 -10.59 -1.38
CA PRO A 121 31.24 -11.48 -0.60
C PRO A 121 32.62 -11.59 -1.27
N SER A 122 33.66 -11.12 -0.57
CA SER A 122 35.05 -11.26 -0.98
C SER A 122 35.38 -12.75 -1.11
N ALA A 123 35.45 -13.22 -2.35
CA ALA A 123 35.93 -14.56 -2.68
C ALA A 123 37.45 -14.62 -2.51
N PRO A 124 38.01 -15.61 -1.80
CA PRO A 124 39.46 -15.76 -1.69
C PRO A 124 40.08 -16.11 -3.05
N SER A 125 41.20 -15.43 -3.33
CA SER A 125 42.06 -15.54 -4.50
C SER A 125 42.47 -16.99 -4.85
N ALA A 126 42.60 -17.21 -6.15
CA ALA A 126 42.69 -18.48 -6.85
C ALA A 126 43.94 -19.34 -6.59
N ALA A 127 43.75 -20.65 -6.64
CA ALA A 127 44.75 -21.63 -7.09
C ALA A 127 44.07 -22.65 -8.02
N GLU A 128 44.55 -22.65 -9.28
CA GLU A 128 44.51 -23.70 -10.33
C GLU A 128 43.24 -24.53 -10.61
N ALA A 129 42.72 -24.35 -11.83
CA ALA A 129 41.83 -25.26 -12.59
C ALA A 129 42.66 -26.42 -13.21
N PRO A 130 42.10 -27.50 -13.83
CA PRO A 130 40.91 -27.46 -14.67
C PRO A 130 39.96 -28.68 -14.65
N SER A 131 38.71 -28.46 -15.06
CA SER A 131 38.02 -29.16 -16.16
C SER A 131 36.52 -29.36 -15.90
N ALA A 132 35.78 -29.15 -16.99
CA ALA A 132 34.43 -29.62 -17.29
C ALA A 132 33.22 -28.83 -16.74
N ALA A 133 32.69 -28.01 -17.67
CA ALA A 133 31.27 -27.83 -18.00
C ALA A 133 30.34 -27.18 -16.96
N GLU A 134 29.84 -25.98 -17.30
CA GLU A 134 28.45 -25.69 -17.70
C GLU A 134 28.06 -24.24 -17.29
N GLU A 135 27.84 -23.38 -18.28
CA GLU A 135 27.30 -22.01 -18.18
C GLU A 135 25.82 -22.02 -18.64
N PRO A 136 24.97 -21.00 -18.37
CA PRO A 136 24.82 -20.24 -17.12
C PRO A 136 23.35 -19.83 -16.78
N GLU A 137 23.13 -19.33 -15.55
CA GLU A 137 22.14 -18.31 -15.12
C GLU A 137 20.61 -18.65 -15.04
N PRO A 138 19.75 -17.80 -14.39
CA PRO A 138 19.79 -17.37 -12.99
C PRO A 138 18.39 -17.46 -12.32
N VAL A 139 18.28 -17.87 -11.05
CA VAL A 139 17.02 -17.78 -10.27
C VAL A 139 16.98 -16.54 -9.40
N ALA A 140 16.55 -15.43 -10.01
CA ALA A 140 16.13 -14.23 -9.31
C ALA A 140 14.79 -14.47 -8.59
N LYS A 141 14.84 -14.58 -7.26
CA LYS A 141 13.70 -14.35 -6.37
C LYS A 141 13.49 -12.85 -6.27
N LYS A 142 12.28 -12.35 -6.58
CA LYS A 142 11.86 -11.01 -6.16
C LYS A 142 10.51 -11.06 -5.47
N ALA A 143 10.60 -10.99 -4.15
CA ALA A 143 9.50 -10.64 -3.26
C ALA A 143 9.18 -9.14 -3.40
N ALA A 144 7.95 -8.82 -2.97
CA ALA A 144 7.22 -7.57 -3.11
C ALA A 144 7.92 -6.29 -2.59
N PRO A 145 7.41 -5.11 -3.00
CA PRO A 145 7.35 -3.96 -2.13
C PRO A 145 5.89 -3.62 -1.76
N ARG A 146 5.67 -3.47 -0.45
CA ARG A 146 4.52 -2.82 0.17
C ARG A 146 4.62 -1.32 -0.08
N LYS A 147 3.51 -0.65 -0.40
CA LYS A 147 3.37 0.80 -0.25
C LYS A 147 2.14 1.13 0.59
N ALA A 148 2.37 1.90 1.65
CA ALA A 148 1.39 2.47 2.56
C ALA A 148 0.90 3.85 2.02
N PRO A 149 -0.07 4.55 2.65
CA PRO A 149 -1.36 4.82 2.02
C PRO A 149 -1.62 6.32 1.75
N ALA A 150 -2.29 6.61 0.64
CA ALA A 150 -2.85 7.94 0.37
C ALA A 150 -4.25 8.09 1.01
N LYS A 151 -4.44 9.19 1.74
CA LYS A 151 -5.71 9.62 2.34
C LYS A 151 -6.64 10.24 1.28
N LYS A 152 -7.93 9.98 1.49
CA LYS A 152 -9.12 10.44 0.75
C LYS A 152 -9.61 11.84 1.16
N ALA A 153 -10.27 12.52 0.21
CA ALA A 153 -11.57 13.21 0.35
C ALA A 153 -12.14 13.35 -1.09
N ALA A 154 -13.43 13.24 -1.43
CA ALA A 154 -14.67 13.41 -0.69
C ALA A 154 -15.76 12.45 -1.20
N ALA A 155 -16.72 12.20 -0.30
CA ALA A 155 -17.79 11.21 -0.40
C ALA A 155 -19.03 11.72 -1.15
N LYS A 156 -19.70 10.81 -1.89
CA LYS A 156 -21.12 10.92 -2.21
C LYS A 156 -21.85 9.72 -1.61
N LYS A 157 -22.76 10.03 -0.70
CA LYS A 157 -23.57 9.14 0.15
C LYS A 157 -24.61 8.39 -0.69
N ALA A 158 -24.66 7.07 -0.55
CA ALA A 158 -25.75 6.20 -0.99
C ALA A 158 -26.28 5.42 0.23
N PRO A 159 -27.60 5.14 0.33
CA PRO A 159 -28.25 4.72 1.56
C PRO A 159 -27.99 3.25 1.87
N ALA A 160 -27.98 2.97 3.17
CA ALA A 160 -27.72 1.69 3.81
C ALA A 160 -28.65 0.57 3.31
N ALA A 161 -28.03 -0.55 2.91
CA ALA A 161 -28.67 -1.85 2.96
C ALA A 161 -28.63 -2.29 4.43
N VAL A 162 -29.80 -2.47 5.02
CA VAL A 162 -29.96 -2.96 6.39
C VAL A 162 -29.67 -4.47 6.32
N GLU A 163 -28.46 -4.87 6.67
CA GLU A 163 -28.11 -6.28 6.89
C GLU A 163 -28.74 -6.75 8.21
N ALA A 164 -29.32 -7.94 8.19
CA ALA A 164 -30.09 -8.53 9.27
C ALA A 164 -29.27 -8.65 10.58
N GLU A 165 -29.90 -8.30 11.70
CA GLU A 165 -29.34 -8.48 13.03
C GLU A 165 -29.17 -9.97 13.35
N ASP A 166 -27.95 -10.35 13.74
CA ASP A 166 -27.64 -11.69 14.23
C ASP A 166 -28.27 -11.88 15.64
N PRO A 167 -29.17 -12.85 15.84
CA PRO A 167 -29.88 -13.06 17.11
C PRO A 167 -28.99 -13.61 18.25
N ASN A 168 -27.70 -13.83 17.99
CA ASN A 168 -26.72 -14.32 18.95
C ASN A 168 -25.49 -13.40 19.06
N ALA A 169 -25.65 -12.12 18.67
CA ALA A 169 -24.59 -11.13 18.83
C ALA A 169 -24.48 -10.71 20.32
N PRO A 170 -23.26 -10.70 20.91
CA PRO A 170 -23.04 -10.12 22.23
C PRO A 170 -23.52 -8.66 22.32
N ASP A 171 -24.05 -8.24 23.48
CA ASP A 171 -24.66 -6.92 23.71
C ASP A 171 -23.78 -5.76 23.23
N VAL A 172 -22.47 -5.85 23.47
CA VAL A 172 -21.47 -4.84 23.07
C VAL A 172 -21.53 -4.54 21.56
N ILE A 173 -21.78 -5.55 20.72
CA ILE A 173 -21.81 -5.42 19.25
C ILE A 173 -23.09 -4.72 18.79
N VAL A 174 -24.21 -5.04 19.43
CA VAL A 174 -25.52 -4.46 19.17
C VAL A 174 -25.56 -3.01 19.60
N GLU A 175 -25.13 -2.71 20.83
CA GLU A 175 -25.08 -1.35 21.37
C GLU A 175 -24.17 -0.43 20.56
N LEU A 176 -23.03 -0.95 20.09
CA LEU A 176 -22.11 -0.19 19.28
C LEU A 176 -22.60 -0.02 17.84
N GLY A 177 -23.50 -0.85 17.34
CA GLY A 177 -23.84 -0.94 15.93
C GLY A 177 -22.61 -1.33 15.10
N TYR A 178 -21.80 -2.27 15.61
CA TYR A 178 -20.44 -2.54 15.14
C TYR A 178 -20.32 -2.75 13.62
N HIS A 179 -21.32 -3.38 12.98
CA HIS A 179 -21.33 -3.64 11.54
C HIS A 179 -21.38 -2.38 10.67
N ASP A 180 -22.05 -1.34 11.16
CA ASP A 180 -22.21 -0.07 10.45
C ASP A 180 -21.05 0.90 10.67
N LEU A 181 -20.13 0.57 11.58
CA LEU A 181 -18.98 1.42 11.86
C LEU A 181 -17.92 1.31 10.79
N THR A 182 -17.47 2.48 10.33
CA THR A 182 -16.23 2.58 9.55
C THR A 182 -15.02 2.33 10.43
N LEU A 183 -13.91 1.89 9.83
CA LEU A 183 -12.64 1.64 10.53
C LEU A 183 -12.16 2.84 11.36
N ALA A 184 -12.35 4.06 10.87
CA ALA A 184 -11.99 5.28 11.57
C ALA A 184 -12.88 5.53 12.80
N GLN A 185 -14.19 5.30 12.67
CA GLN A 185 -15.12 5.41 13.79
C GLN A 185 -14.85 4.35 14.85
N LEU A 186 -14.60 3.11 14.44
CA LEU A 186 -14.23 2.04 15.36
C LEU A 186 -12.98 2.41 16.16
N ARG A 187 -11.93 2.90 15.46
CA ARG A 187 -10.68 3.33 16.11
C ARG A 187 -10.90 4.42 17.17
N ALA A 188 -11.84 5.34 16.96
CA ALA A 188 -12.17 6.40 17.90
C ALA A 188 -12.99 5.92 19.11
N ARG A 189 -13.68 4.78 18.99
CA ARG A 189 -14.44 4.18 20.11
C ARG A 189 -13.62 3.16 20.89
N LEU A 190 -12.60 2.55 20.28
CA LEU A 190 -11.77 1.56 20.97
C LEU A 190 -11.03 2.10 22.20
N GLN A 191 -10.84 3.42 22.36
CA GLN A 191 -10.19 3.96 23.56
C GLN A 191 -11.07 3.83 24.80
N SER A 192 -12.41 3.90 24.66
CA SER A 192 -13.35 3.83 25.78
C SER A 192 -13.76 2.40 26.16
N LEU A 193 -13.50 1.41 25.30
CA LEU A 193 -13.80 0.01 25.58
C LEU A 193 -12.78 -0.65 26.52
N SER A 194 -13.27 -1.55 27.35
CA SER A 194 -12.50 -2.43 28.24
C SER A 194 -11.84 -3.59 27.49
N ILE A 195 -10.88 -4.25 28.14
CA ILE A 195 -10.14 -5.38 27.53
C ILE A 195 -11.09 -6.53 27.16
N GLY A 196 -12.02 -6.90 28.05
CA GLY A 196 -12.99 -7.97 27.78
C GLY A 196 -13.93 -7.67 26.62
N GLU A 197 -14.34 -6.41 26.46
CA GLU A 197 -15.15 -5.98 25.31
C GLU A 197 -14.34 -6.03 24.00
N LEU A 198 -13.07 -5.64 24.04
CA LEU A 198 -12.19 -5.71 22.87
C LEU A 198 -11.93 -7.16 22.42
N GLU A 199 -11.75 -8.10 23.34
CA GLU A 199 -11.61 -9.52 23.06
C GLU A 199 -12.89 -10.12 22.48
N THR A 200 -14.04 -9.73 23.03
CA THR A 200 -15.36 -10.13 22.52
C THR A 200 -15.57 -9.64 21.08
N LEU A 201 -15.19 -8.39 20.79
CA LEU A 201 -15.23 -7.84 19.42
C LEU A 201 -14.28 -8.57 18.47
N LEU A 202 -13.08 -8.94 18.92
CA LEU A 202 -12.12 -9.67 18.10
C LEU A 202 -12.66 -11.07 17.75
N ALA A 203 -13.13 -11.82 18.74
CA ALA A 203 -13.71 -13.15 18.53
C ALA A 203 -14.94 -13.10 17.60
N TYR A 204 -15.77 -12.07 17.73
CA TYR A 204 -16.90 -11.88 16.84
C TYR A 204 -16.49 -11.52 15.41
N GLU A 205 -15.51 -10.63 15.21
CA GLU A 205 -15.00 -10.30 13.88
C GLU A 205 -14.37 -11.52 13.20
N ASP A 206 -13.64 -12.35 13.94
CA ASP A 206 -13.03 -13.59 13.44
C ASP A 206 -14.06 -14.62 12.97
N ALA A 207 -15.21 -14.71 13.66
CA ALA A 207 -16.28 -15.64 13.33
C ALA A 207 -17.17 -15.21 12.15
N HIS A 208 -17.23 -13.92 11.82
CA HIS A 208 -18.20 -13.39 10.84
C HIS A 208 -17.55 -12.91 9.53
N LYS A 209 -16.99 -11.69 9.53
CA LYS A 209 -16.52 -10.99 8.32
C LYS A 209 -15.00 -11.06 8.16
N SER A 210 -14.26 -11.42 9.21
CA SER A 210 -12.81 -11.62 9.24
C SER A 210 -12.03 -10.53 8.50
N ARG A 211 -12.38 -9.26 8.72
CA ARG A 211 -11.76 -8.14 8.00
C ARG A 211 -10.39 -7.85 8.61
N ALA A 212 -9.33 -8.23 7.88
CA ALA A 212 -7.94 -8.02 8.27
C ALA A 212 -7.60 -6.63 8.88
N PRO A 213 -8.07 -5.48 8.34
CA PRO A 213 -7.79 -4.19 8.96
C PRO A 213 -8.46 -3.98 10.32
N TYR A 214 -9.63 -4.59 10.57
CA TYR A 214 -10.34 -4.51 11.84
C TYR A 214 -9.67 -5.39 12.90
N GLN A 215 -9.35 -6.63 12.54
CA GLN A 215 -8.61 -7.58 13.40
C GLN A 215 -7.27 -7.00 13.86
N THR A 216 -6.47 -6.47 12.93
CA THR A 216 -5.17 -5.85 13.24
C THR A 216 -5.33 -4.67 14.21
N LEU A 217 -6.41 -3.89 14.07
CA LEU A 217 -6.66 -2.72 14.89
C LEU A 217 -7.07 -3.14 16.32
N LEU A 218 -7.98 -4.10 16.44
CA LEU A 218 -8.42 -4.69 17.70
C LEU A 218 -7.25 -5.35 18.45
N ALA A 219 -6.49 -6.23 17.79
CA ALA A 219 -5.33 -6.90 18.38
C ALA A 219 -4.29 -5.90 18.91
N ASN A 220 -3.94 -4.87 18.12
CA ASN A 220 -3.01 -3.83 18.56
C ASN A 220 -3.55 -2.97 19.71
N ARG A 221 -4.88 -2.79 19.81
CA ARG A 221 -5.48 -2.07 20.94
C ARG A 221 -5.45 -2.92 22.20
N ILE A 222 -5.75 -4.22 22.10
CA ILE A 222 -5.71 -5.18 23.21
C ILE A 222 -4.30 -5.19 23.82
N THR A 223 -3.25 -5.35 23.01
CA THR A 223 -1.86 -5.35 23.51
C THR A 223 -1.50 -4.04 24.23
N ARG A 224 -1.92 -2.88 23.70
CA ARG A 224 -1.71 -1.58 24.35
C ARG A 224 -2.56 -1.38 25.61
N ALA A 225 -3.75 -1.96 25.67
CA ALA A 225 -4.62 -1.89 26.85
C ALA A 225 -4.05 -2.73 27.98
N ALA A 226 -3.63 -3.96 27.66
CA ALA A 226 -3.01 -4.89 28.61
C ALA A 226 -1.69 -4.35 29.19
N ALA A 227 -0.94 -3.56 28.42
CA ALA A 227 0.28 -2.91 28.92
C ALA A 227 0.04 -1.68 29.82
N ARG A 228 -1.20 -1.21 29.94
CA ARG A 228 -1.58 -0.01 30.73
C ARG A 228 -2.37 -0.34 32.00
N GLY A 229 -2.91 -1.55 32.10
CA GLY A 229 -3.54 -2.08 33.32
C GLY A 229 -2.53 -2.81 34.17
#